data_AF-F2TNX2-F1
#
_entry.id   AF-F2TNX2-F1
#
_cell.length_a   1.000
_cell.length_b   1.000
_cell.length_c   1.000
_cell.angle_alpha   90.00
_cell.angle_beta   90.00
_cell.angle_gamma   90.00
#
_symmetry.space_group_name_H-M   'P 1'
#
loop_
_entity.id
_entity.type
_entity.pdbx_description
1 polymer ?
#
loop_
_entity_poly.entity_id
_entity_poly.type
_entity_poly.pdbx_seq_one_letter_code
_entity_poly.pdbx_strand_id
1 'polypeptide(L)'
;MQAPVFNLMSDRRGGRTAWSSTVTIQGTSFAARYFYDGQNTNNAKEDAAEVALTALRSQSAPSTTTFAGQLYAQNQGANSHGRWN
;
A
#
# COMPACT_ATOMS: atom_id res chain seq x y z
N MET A 1 -2.11 -22.14 7.66
CA MET A 1 -1.73 -20.78 7.22
C MET A 1 -0.61 -20.93 6.21
N GLN A 2 -0.74 -20.38 5.00
CA GLN A 2 0.33 -20.44 4.01
C GLN A 2 1.34 -19.34 4.31
N ALA A 3 2.62 -19.71 4.40
CA ALA A 3 3.69 -18.73 4.56
C ALA A 3 3.80 -17.84 3.30
N PRO A 4 4.18 -16.56 3.44
CA PRO A 4 4.43 -15.68 2.30
C PRO A 4 5.55 -16.26 1.43
N VAL A 5 5.32 -16.29 0.11
CA VAL A 5 6.29 -16.81 -0.87
C VAL A 5 7.01 -15.64 -1.53
N PHE A 6 8.34 -15.60 -1.45
CA PHE A 6 9.16 -14.54 -2.05
C PHE A 6 9.81 -15.02 -3.35
N ASN A 7 9.65 -14.25 -4.42
CA ASN A 7 10.29 -14.48 -5.71
C ASN A 7 11.27 -13.34 -5.99
N LEU A 8 12.55 -13.66 -6.11
CA LEU A 8 13.61 -12.70 -6.39
C LEU A 8 13.90 -12.65 -7.89
N MET A 9 13.99 -11.45 -8.44
CA MET A 9 14.15 -11.18 -9.87
C MET A 9 15.41 -10.36 -10.09
N SER A 10 16.20 -10.72 -11.11
CA SER A 10 17.44 -10.04 -11.47
C SER A 10 17.36 -9.45 -12.88
N ASP A 11 17.87 -8.23 -13.06
CA ASP A 11 17.93 -7.50 -14.32
C ASP A 11 19.37 -7.04 -14.62
N ARG A 12 19.91 -7.42 -15.78
CA ARG A 12 21.31 -7.12 -16.17
C ARG A 12 21.39 -5.76 -16.87
N ARG A 13 22.10 -4.80 -16.27
CA ARG A 13 22.26 -3.41 -16.75
C ARG A 13 23.72 -3.06 -17.06
N GLY A 14 24.24 -3.56 -18.19
CA GLY A 14 25.51 -3.10 -18.76
C GLY A 14 26.73 -3.13 -17.82
N GLY A 15 26.76 -4.05 -16.85
CA GLY A 15 27.85 -4.20 -15.87
C GLY A 15 27.39 -4.34 -14.42
N ARG A 16 26.18 -3.90 -14.10
CA ARG A 16 25.55 -4.08 -12.77
C ARG A 16 24.31 -4.96 -12.89
N THR A 17 23.99 -5.70 -11.83
CA THR A 17 22.74 -6.46 -11.75
C THR A 17 21.82 -5.75 -10.77
N ALA A 18 20.65 -5.36 -11.26
CA ALA A 18 19.55 -4.82 -10.47
C ALA A 18 18.69 -5.97 -9.94
N TRP A 19 18.21 -5.87 -8.72
CA TRP A 19 17.46 -6.90 -8.02
C TRP A 19 16.15 -6.34 -7.48
N SER A 20 15.06 -7.06 -7.71
CA SER A 20 13.74 -6.74 -7.17
C SER A 20 13.12 -8.02 -6.61
N SER A 21 12.12 -7.89 -5.74
CA SER A 21 11.43 -9.04 -5.17
C SER A 21 9.93 -8.87 -5.29
N THR A 22 9.22 -9.98 -5.41
CA THR A 22 7.76 -10.04 -5.26
C THR A 22 7.44 -10.96 -4.09
N VAL A 23 6.44 -10.61 -3.27
CA VAL A 23 5.89 -11.49 -2.24
C VAL A 23 4.45 -11.85 -2.56
N THR A 24 4.12 -13.14 -2.50
CA THR A 24 2.76 -13.64 -2.71
C THR A 24 2.16 -14.06 -1.37
N ILE A 25 1.02 -13.45 -1.03
CA ILE A 25 0.27 -13.69 0.21
C ILE A 25 -1.19 -13.96 -0.18
N GLN A 26 -1.71 -15.13 0.20
CA GLN A 26 -3.11 -15.52 -0.04
C GLN A 26 -3.55 -15.39 -1.52
N GLY A 27 -2.64 -15.65 -2.47
CA GLY A 27 -2.91 -15.54 -3.90
C GLY A 27 -2.74 -14.14 -4.49
N THR A 28 -2.52 -13.11 -3.66
CA THR A 28 -2.22 -11.75 -4.11
C THR A 28 -0.71 -11.52 -4.10
N SER A 29 -0.17 -10.94 -5.16
CA SER A 29 1.26 -10.66 -5.30
C SER A 29 1.57 -9.17 -5.18
N PHE A 30 2.62 -8.85 -4.43
CA PHE A 30 3.07 -7.50 -4.15
C PHE A 30 4.55 -7.36 -4.53
N ALA A 31 4.87 -6.44 -5.43
CA ALA A 31 6.23 -6.19 -5.87
C ALA A 31 6.91 -5.12 -5.02
N ALA A 32 8.23 -5.24 -4.87
CA ALA A 32 9.08 -4.17 -4.39
C ALA A 32 8.94 -2.95 -5.31
N ARG A 33 9.03 -1.76 -4.72
CA ARG A 33 8.93 -0.46 -5.37
C ARG A 33 10.17 -0.13 -6.18
N TYR A 34 11.32 -0.62 -5.74
CA TYR A 34 12.62 -0.24 -6.30
C TYR A 34 13.45 -1.46 -6.71
N PHE A 35 14.52 -1.15 -7.45
CA PHE A 35 15.59 -2.09 -7.77
C PHE A 35 16.80 -1.80 -6.89
N TYR A 36 17.35 -2.87 -6.34
CA TYR A 36 18.49 -2.88 -5.43
C TYR A 36 19.71 -3.48 -6.13
N ASP A 37 20.91 -3.28 -5.58
CA ASP A 37 22.07 -4.02 -6.05
C ASP A 37 22.05 -5.48 -5.54
N GLY A 38 23.00 -6.30 -6.01
CA GLY A 38 23.10 -7.70 -5.60
C GLY A 38 23.56 -7.94 -4.17
N GLN A 39 24.09 -6.93 -3.49
CA GLN A 39 24.41 -7.02 -2.06
C GLN A 39 23.16 -6.76 -1.21
N ASN A 40 22.15 -6.09 -1.77
CA ASN A 40 20.95 -5.61 -1.10
C ASN A 40 19.68 -6.40 -1.50
N THR A 41 19.80 -7.69 -1.82
CA THR A 41 18.65 -8.54 -2.15
C THR A 41 17.67 -8.73 -0.99
N ASN A 42 18.15 -8.58 0.26
CA ASN A 42 17.29 -8.61 1.43
C ASN A 42 16.41 -7.36 1.51
N ASN A 43 16.96 -6.18 1.23
CA ASN A 43 16.21 -4.94 1.18
C ASN A 43 15.08 -5.00 0.14
N ALA A 44 15.31 -5.69 -0.99
CA ALA A 44 14.26 -5.94 -1.98
C ALA A 44 13.10 -6.79 -1.42
N LYS A 45 13.42 -7.81 -0.60
CA LYS A 45 12.39 -8.64 0.06
C LYS A 45 11.63 -7.86 1.14
N GLU A 46 12.35 -7.07 1.93
CA GLU A 46 11.74 -6.24 2.98
C GLU A 46 10.81 -5.19 2.40
N ASP A 47 11.20 -4.53 1.31
CA ASP A 47 10.35 -3.55 0.62
C ASP A 47 9.08 -4.21 0.06
N ALA A 48 9.19 -5.39 -0.56
CA ALA A 48 8.01 -6.15 -1.00
C ALA A 48 7.09 -6.53 0.17
N ALA A 49 7.66 -6.89 1.33
CA ALA A 49 6.90 -7.20 2.53
C ALA A 49 6.21 -5.96 3.12
N GLU A 50 6.88 -4.80 3.12
CA GLU A 50 6.30 -3.53 3.57
C GLU A 50 5.13 -3.08 2.69
N VAL A 51 5.27 -3.23 1.36
CA VAL A 51 4.18 -2.98 0.41
C VAL A 51 2.99 -3.88 0.69
N ALA A 52 3.22 -5.18 0.88
CA ALA A 52 2.17 -6.14 1.18
C ALA A 52 1.48 -5.83 2.52
N LEU A 53 2.27 -5.56 3.57
CA LEU A 53 1.74 -5.23 4.90
C LEU A 53 0.90 -3.96 4.87
N THR A 54 1.36 -2.93 4.19
CA THR A 54 0.63 -1.66 4.04
C THR A 54 -0.70 -1.91 3.32
N ALA A 55 -0.70 -2.64 2.20
CA ALA A 55 -1.92 -2.95 1.46
C ALA A 55 -2.95 -3.74 2.29
N LEU A 56 -2.50 -4.77 3.01
CA LEU A 56 -3.35 -5.60 3.87
C LEU A 56 -3.93 -4.82 5.06
N ARG A 57 -3.16 -3.88 5.63
CA ARG A 57 -3.63 -2.98 6.69
C ARG A 57 -4.61 -1.93 6.17
N SER A 58 -4.38 -1.39 4.98
CA SER A 58 -5.33 -0.47 4.34
C SER A 58 -6.66 -1.14 4.01
N GLN A 59 -6.67 -2.43 3.66
CA GLN A 59 -7.90 -3.19 3.44
C GLN A 59 -8.73 -3.42 4.71
N SER A 60 -8.09 -3.37 5.89
CA SER A 60 -8.77 -3.53 7.18
C SER A 60 -9.20 -2.19 7.80
N ALA A 61 -8.81 -1.06 7.22
CA ALA A 61 -9.36 0.24 7.58
C ALA A 61 -10.76 0.37 6.96
N PRO A 62 -11.80 0.82 7.71
CA PRO A 62 -13.06 1.16 7.09
C PRO A 62 -12.79 2.27 6.07
N SER A 63 -13.12 1.99 4.81
CA SER A 63 -13.11 3.00 3.76
C SER A 63 -14.11 4.09 4.15
N THR A 64 -13.65 5.16 4.79
CA THR A 64 -14.35 6.45 4.74
C THR A 64 -14.19 6.96 3.32
N THR A 65 -15.06 6.46 2.44
CA THR A 65 -15.24 6.97 1.09
C THR A 65 -15.88 8.34 1.23
N THR A 66 -15.11 9.35 1.63
CA THR A 66 -15.53 10.74 1.45
C THR A 66 -15.37 11.02 -0.04
N PHE A 67 -16.44 10.83 -0.80
CA PHE A 67 -16.51 11.40 -2.14
C PHE A 67 -16.37 12.93 -1.97
N ALA A 68 -15.68 13.61 -2.89
CA ALA A 68 -15.43 15.05 -2.80
C ALA A 68 -16.72 15.89 -2.63
N GLY A 69 -17.90 15.32 -2.95
CA GLY A 69 -19.22 15.90 -2.71
C GLY A 69 -19.83 15.70 -1.30
N GLN A 70 -19.20 15.00 -0.35
CA GLN A 70 -19.80 14.80 0.98
C GLN A 70 -19.32 15.82 2.03
N LEU A 71 -18.20 16.52 1.78
CA LEU A 71 -17.67 17.54 2.71
C LEU A 71 -18.49 18.84 2.73
N TYR A 72 -19.27 19.14 1.69
CA TYR A 72 -20.04 20.40 1.63
C TYR A 72 -21.38 20.36 2.39
N ALA A 73 -21.94 19.18 2.66
CA ALA A 73 -23.28 19.06 3.24
C ALA A 73 -23.28 19.18 4.77
N GLN A 74 -22.17 18.87 5.44
CA GLN A 74 -22.13 18.81 6.90
C GLN A 74 -21.98 20.17 7.60
N ASN A 75 -21.61 21.23 6.86
CA ASN A 75 -21.38 22.56 7.46
C ASN A 75 -22.62 23.48 7.47
N GLN A 76 -23.82 22.97 7.15
CA GLN A 76 -25.02 23.81 7.02
C GLN A 76 -26.03 23.64 8.17
N GLY A 77 -25.78 22.75 9.13
CA GLY A 77 -26.75 22.36 10.16
C GLY A 77 -26.56 22.95 11.57
N ALA A 78 -25.64 23.91 11.77
CA ALA A 78 -25.24 24.34 13.13
C ALA A 78 -25.58 25.80 13.47
N ASN A 79 -26.57 26.43 12.79
CA ASN A 79 -26.97 27.79 13.16
C ASN A 79 -28.48 28.08 13.05
N SER A 80 -29.33 27.08 13.27
CA SER A 80 -30.76 27.31 13.53
C SER A 80 -31.02 27.37 15.03
N HIS A 81 -30.61 28.47 15.68
CA HIS A 81 -31.13 28.82 16.99
C HIS A 81 -32.57 29.36 16.83
N GLY A 82 -33.48 28.79 17.63
CA GLY A 82 -34.94 28.88 17.53
C GLY A 82 -35.55 30.28 17.53
N ARG A 83 -36.71 30.44 16.89
CA ARG A 83 -38.08 30.35 17.48
C ARG A 83 -38.48 31.59 18.33
N TRP A 84 -39.35 32.41 17.72
CA TRP A 84 -40.49 33.20 18.26
C TRP A 84 -40.35 33.98 19.59
N ASN A 85 -40.48 35.31 19.55
CA ASN A 85 -41.72 36.06 19.91
C ASN A 85 -41.63 37.51 19.41
#